data_AF-A0AAN8SA48-F1
#
_entry.id   AF-A0AAN8SA48-F1
#
_cell.length_a   1.000
_cell.length_b   1.000
_cell.length_c   1.000
_cell.angle_alpha   90.00
_cell.angle_beta   90.00
_cell.angle_gamma   90.00
#
_symmetry.space_group_name_H-M   'P 1'
#
loop_
_entity.id
_entity.type
_entity.pdbx_description
1 polymer ?
#
loop_
_entity_poly.entity_id
_entity_poly.type
_entity_poly.pdbx_seq_one_letter_code
_entity_poly.pdbx_strand_id
1 'polypeptide(L)'
;MLAIITSKVNFTLFRSFQESQMMLNEEINEKVLRYEAFINDVLKEDLKEVHSQVDKKNTEISEWIQLKTILNTLNENEMINGFKTKMDIGTNVYVQVNIPDASKILINVGFGIYVEYTINEALKLIEKRVSLLNREIEILKKNSAHIKARIKLVLHGIQELSNLK
;
A
#
# COMPACT_ATOMS: atom_id res chain seq x y z
N MET A 1 -33.94 -66.55 -5.46
CA MET A 1 -34.43 -65.19 -5.78
C MET A 1 -33.99 -64.15 -4.75
N LEU A 2 -34.05 -64.42 -3.43
CA LEU A 2 -33.58 -63.48 -2.38
C LEU A 2 -32.09 -63.07 -2.44
N ALA A 3 -31.17 -63.99 -2.81
CA ALA A 3 -29.73 -63.71 -2.83
C ALA A 3 -29.26 -62.75 -3.96
N ILE A 4 -30.03 -62.67 -5.07
CA ILE A 4 -29.73 -61.77 -6.19
C ILE A 4 -30.17 -60.34 -5.85
N ILE A 5 -31.25 -60.21 -5.07
CA ILE A 5 -31.78 -58.93 -4.62
C ILE A 5 -30.82 -58.29 -3.60
N THR A 6 -30.29 -59.05 -2.64
CA THR A 6 -29.29 -58.56 -1.67
C THR A 6 -27.96 -58.17 -2.33
N SER A 7 -27.53 -58.88 -3.37
CA SER A 7 -26.34 -58.54 -4.18
C SER A 7 -26.54 -57.25 -4.99
N LYS A 8 -27.68 -57.09 -5.68
CA LYS A 8 -27.99 -55.86 -6.43
C LYS A 8 -28.12 -54.64 -5.52
N VAL A 9 -28.80 -54.78 -4.38
CA VAL A 9 -28.97 -53.70 -3.40
C VAL A 9 -27.61 -53.23 -2.86
N ASN A 10 -26.68 -54.14 -2.52
CA ASN A 10 -25.33 -53.76 -2.09
C ASN A 10 -24.52 -53.06 -3.18
N PHE A 11 -24.66 -53.46 -4.45
CA PHE A 11 -23.99 -52.80 -5.58
C PHE A 11 -24.55 -51.39 -5.84
N THR A 12 -25.87 -51.23 -5.79
CA THR A 12 -26.52 -49.91 -5.95
C THR A 12 -26.17 -48.98 -4.79
N LEU A 13 -26.15 -49.47 -3.55
CA LEU A 13 -25.73 -48.70 -2.38
C LEU A 13 -24.27 -48.23 -2.50
N PHE A 14 -23.37 -49.14 -2.89
CA PHE A 14 -21.95 -48.83 -3.08
C PHE A 14 -21.74 -47.78 -4.17
N ARG A 15 -22.47 -47.88 -5.30
CA ARG A 15 -22.43 -46.89 -6.37
C ARG A 15 -22.95 -45.52 -5.92
N SER A 16 -24.08 -45.46 -5.22
CA SER A 16 -24.60 -44.20 -4.68
C SER A 16 -23.67 -43.57 -3.66
N PHE A 17 -22.94 -44.38 -2.89
CA PHE A 17 -21.91 -43.90 -1.96
C PHE A 17 -20.73 -43.28 -2.71
N GLN A 18 -20.20 -43.95 -3.75
CA GLN A 18 -19.14 -43.42 -4.61
C GLN A 18 -19.54 -42.11 -5.30
N GLU A 19 -20.76 -42.05 -5.84
CA GLU A 19 -21.31 -40.84 -6.48
C GLU A 19 -21.43 -39.68 -5.47
N SER A 20 -21.85 -39.94 -4.22
CA SER A 20 -21.91 -38.92 -3.17
C SER A 20 -20.53 -38.38 -2.76
N GLN A 21 -19.50 -39.23 -2.71
CA GLN A 21 -18.12 -38.82 -2.42
C GLN A 21 -17.53 -37.99 -3.57
N MET A 22 -17.84 -38.35 -4.81
CA MET A 22 -17.40 -37.62 -6.00
C MET A 22 -18.02 -36.22 -6.07
N MET A 23 -19.33 -36.11 -5.81
CA MET A 23 -20.05 -34.83 -5.72
C MET A 23 -19.50 -33.91 -4.62
N LEU A 24 -19.18 -34.47 -3.44
CA LEU A 24 -18.59 -33.71 -2.34
C LEU A 24 -17.19 -33.16 -2.70
N ASN A 25 -16.38 -33.96 -3.39
CA ASN A 25 -15.05 -33.54 -3.83
C ASN A 25 -15.10 -32.45 -4.92
N GLU A 26 -16.08 -32.48 -5.81
CA GLU A 26 -16.32 -31.39 -6.77
C GLU A 26 -16.74 -30.10 -6.06
N GLU A 27 -17.63 -30.18 -5.08
CA GLU A 27 -18.07 -29.00 -4.31
C GLU A 27 -16.91 -28.39 -3.48
N ILE A 28 -16.04 -29.23 -2.90
CA ILE A 28 -14.82 -28.78 -2.20
C ILE A 28 -13.87 -28.09 -3.18
N ASN A 29 -13.66 -28.64 -4.37
CA ASN A 29 -12.80 -28.04 -5.40
C ASN A 29 -13.30 -26.66 -5.84
N GLU A 30 -14.60 -26.52 -6.08
CA GLU A 30 -15.20 -25.24 -6.47
C GLU A 30 -14.99 -24.18 -5.38
N LYS A 31 -15.18 -24.54 -4.11
CA LYS A 31 -14.94 -23.63 -2.97
C LYS A 31 -13.48 -23.22 -2.86
N VAL A 32 -12.54 -24.16 -3.04
CA VAL A 32 -11.10 -23.87 -3.03
C VAL A 32 -10.75 -22.87 -4.14
N LEU A 33 -11.19 -23.11 -5.38
CA LEU A 33 -10.94 -22.22 -6.52
C LEU A 33 -11.51 -20.81 -6.26
N ARG A 34 -12.70 -20.72 -5.68
CA ARG A 34 -13.33 -19.45 -5.32
C ARG A 34 -12.52 -18.68 -4.27
N TYR A 35 -12.00 -19.37 -3.25
CA TYR A 35 -11.19 -18.74 -2.22
C TYR A 35 -9.81 -18.33 -2.73
N GLU A 36 -9.19 -19.12 -3.62
CA GLU A 36 -7.94 -18.74 -4.29
C GLU A 36 -8.12 -17.50 -5.17
N ALA A 37 -9.21 -17.44 -5.94
CA ALA A 37 -9.57 -16.26 -6.72
C ALA A 37 -9.78 -15.04 -5.81
N PHE A 38 -10.51 -15.18 -4.70
CA PHE A 38 -10.70 -14.09 -3.74
C PHE A 38 -9.37 -13.58 -3.13
N ILE A 39 -8.44 -14.48 -2.79
CA ILE A 39 -7.12 -14.07 -2.30
C ILE A 39 -6.37 -13.29 -3.37
N ASN A 40 -6.33 -13.80 -4.60
CA ASN A 40 -5.51 -13.23 -5.67
C ASN A 40 -6.09 -11.94 -6.24
N ASP A 41 -7.39 -11.92 -6.51
CA ASP A 41 -8.03 -10.86 -7.29
C ASP A 41 -8.52 -9.71 -6.41
N VAL A 42 -8.69 -9.96 -5.09
CA VAL A 42 -9.17 -8.94 -4.14
C VAL A 42 -8.09 -8.65 -3.10
N LEU A 43 -7.78 -9.61 -2.22
CA LEU A 43 -6.95 -9.31 -1.05
C LEU A 43 -5.51 -8.92 -1.39
N LYS A 44 -4.92 -9.53 -2.42
CA LYS A 44 -3.58 -9.14 -2.89
C LYS A 44 -3.57 -7.78 -3.59
N GLU A 45 -4.60 -7.47 -4.37
CA GLU A 45 -4.70 -6.17 -5.03
C GLU A 45 -4.97 -5.05 -4.01
N ASP A 46 -5.84 -5.27 -3.02
CA ASP A 46 -6.04 -4.37 -1.88
C ASP A 46 -4.71 -4.10 -1.14
N LEU A 47 -3.92 -5.15 -0.90
CA LEU A 47 -2.64 -5.02 -0.22
C LEU A 47 -1.63 -4.21 -1.06
N LYS A 48 -1.62 -4.41 -2.38
CA LYS A 48 -0.76 -3.69 -3.32
C LYS A 48 -1.15 -2.21 -3.39
N GLU A 49 -2.44 -1.90 -3.39
CA GLU A 49 -2.93 -0.51 -3.34
C GLU A 49 -2.51 0.19 -2.04
N VAL A 50 -2.66 -0.48 -0.89
CA VAL A 50 -2.18 0.05 0.39
C VAL A 50 -0.66 0.31 0.35
N HIS A 51 0.13 -0.58 -0.23
CA HIS A 51 1.56 -0.37 -0.41
C HIS A 51 1.86 0.84 -1.31
N SER A 52 1.17 0.98 -2.44
CA SER A 52 1.31 2.14 -3.32
C SER A 52 1.01 3.45 -2.61
N GLN A 53 -0.01 3.49 -1.76
CA GLN A 53 -0.33 4.68 -0.97
C GLN A 53 0.74 5.02 0.07
N VAL A 54 1.32 4.01 0.72
CA VAL A 54 2.45 4.21 1.64
C VAL A 54 3.66 4.76 0.89
N ASP A 55 3.98 4.22 -0.28
CA ASP A 55 5.12 4.68 -1.09
C ASP A 55 4.95 6.13 -1.53
N LYS A 56 3.76 6.51 -2.03
CA LYS A 56 3.44 7.90 -2.39
C LYS A 56 3.67 8.86 -1.21
N LYS A 57 3.21 8.50 -0.01
CA LYS A 57 3.40 9.32 1.19
C LYS A 57 4.86 9.41 1.62
N ASN A 58 5.64 8.33 1.47
CA ASN A 58 7.07 8.33 1.77
C ASN A 58 7.86 9.20 0.78
N THR A 59 7.47 9.22 -0.49
CA THR A 59 8.04 10.16 -1.48
C THR A 59 7.76 11.60 -1.06
N GLU A 60 6.52 11.92 -0.69
CA GLU A 60 6.16 13.26 -0.21
C GLU A 60 6.94 13.65 1.06
N ILE A 61 7.07 12.75 2.04
CA ILE A 61 7.91 12.99 3.23
C ILE A 61 9.36 13.29 2.83
N SER A 62 9.89 12.57 1.85
CA SER A 62 11.28 12.74 1.39
C SER A 62 11.50 14.12 0.77
N GLU A 63 10.54 14.62 -0.01
CA GLU A 63 10.56 16.00 -0.55
C GLU A 63 10.54 17.05 0.57
N TRP A 64 9.68 16.85 1.58
CA TRP A 64 9.62 17.74 2.75
C TRP A 64 10.93 17.75 3.56
N ILE A 65 11.57 16.58 3.74
CA ILE A 65 12.86 16.48 4.42
C ILE A 65 13.97 17.17 3.61
N GLN A 66 13.99 17.02 2.29
CA GLN A 66 14.94 17.73 1.43
C GLN A 66 14.78 19.24 1.56
N LEU A 67 13.54 19.75 1.53
CA LEU A 67 13.26 21.16 1.76
C LEU A 67 13.77 21.61 3.13
N LYS A 68 13.50 20.85 4.19
CA LYS A 68 14.00 21.16 5.55
C LYS A 68 15.52 21.29 5.58
N THR A 69 16.23 20.36 4.95
CA THR A 69 17.70 20.39 4.87
C THR A 69 18.19 21.67 4.18
N ILE A 70 17.60 22.02 3.03
CA ILE A 70 17.95 23.25 2.30
C ILE A 70 17.73 24.49 3.18
N LEU A 71 16.59 24.58 3.86
CA LEU A 71 16.27 25.72 4.72
C LEU A 71 17.21 25.85 5.91
N ASN A 72 17.60 24.73 6.53
CA ASN A 72 18.59 24.74 7.59
C ASN A 72 19.95 25.21 7.08
N THR A 73 20.40 24.72 5.92
CA THR A 73 21.65 25.16 5.29
C THR A 73 21.63 26.66 4.98
N LEU A 74 20.52 27.21 4.49
CA LEU A 74 20.40 28.65 4.24
C LEU A 74 20.51 29.47 5.53
N ASN A 75 19.92 28.97 6.62
CA ASN A 75 19.92 29.64 7.92
C ASN A 75 21.30 29.57 8.60
N GLU A 76 21.97 28.42 8.55
CA GLU A 76 23.28 28.18 9.18
C GLU A 76 24.42 28.95 8.50
N ASN A 77 24.35 29.15 7.19
CA ASN A 77 25.40 29.82 6.42
C ASN A 77 25.18 31.34 6.24
N GLU A 78 24.24 31.93 7.00
CA GLU A 78 23.87 33.36 6.90
C GLU A 78 23.55 33.84 5.47
N MET A 79 23.12 32.91 4.60
CA MET A 79 22.80 33.17 3.17
C MET A 79 21.47 33.92 2.99
N ILE A 80 20.83 34.29 4.09
CA ILE A 80 19.56 35.01 4.13
C ILE A 80 19.68 36.39 3.46
N ASN A 81 20.84 37.04 3.58
CA ASN A 81 21.11 38.37 3.01
C ASN A 81 21.50 38.34 1.52
N GLY A 82 21.27 37.20 0.86
CA GLY A 82 21.50 37.02 -0.56
C GLY A 82 22.74 36.18 -0.88
N PHE A 83 22.64 35.44 -1.98
CA PHE A 83 23.67 34.52 -2.44
C PHE A 83 23.59 34.29 -3.95
N LYS A 84 24.68 33.81 -4.52
CA LYS A 84 24.73 33.37 -5.93
C LYS A 84 24.62 31.86 -5.97
N THR A 85 23.77 31.34 -6.84
CA THR A 85 23.61 29.91 -7.07
C THR A 85 23.51 29.60 -8.56
N LYS A 86 23.64 28.32 -8.93
CA LYS A 86 23.34 27.84 -10.29
C LYS A 86 22.03 27.08 -10.23
N MET A 87 21.06 27.51 -11.04
CA MET A 87 19.76 26.87 -11.14
C MET A 87 19.67 26.11 -12.47
N ASP A 88 19.24 24.85 -12.41
CA ASP A 88 18.90 24.08 -13.60
C ASP A 88 17.56 24.57 -14.17
N ILE A 89 17.53 24.87 -15.46
CA ILE A 89 16.33 25.30 -16.19
C ILE A 89 15.81 24.22 -17.17
N GLY A 90 16.45 23.06 -17.23
CA GLY A 90 16.08 21.91 -18.06
C GLY A 90 17.23 21.38 -18.90
N THR A 91 17.15 20.08 -19.27
CA THR A 91 18.13 19.40 -20.15
C THR A 91 19.59 19.61 -19.71
N ASN A 92 19.84 19.63 -18.40
CA ASN A 92 21.17 19.83 -17.82
C ASN A 92 21.79 21.20 -18.20
N VAL A 93 20.94 22.22 -18.40
CA VAL A 93 21.30 23.61 -18.68
C VAL A 93 21.18 24.43 -17.41
N TYR A 94 22.27 25.07 -17.01
CA TYR A 94 22.35 25.81 -15.75
C TYR A 94 22.51 27.31 -15.99
N VAL A 95 21.76 28.11 -15.25
CA VAL A 95 21.85 29.58 -15.23
C VAL A 95 22.38 30.05 -13.89
N GLN A 96 23.28 31.02 -13.91
CA GLN A 96 23.74 31.70 -12.69
C GLN A 96 22.63 32.66 -12.21
N VAL A 97 22.11 32.40 -11.02
CA VAL A 97 21.07 33.21 -10.38
C VAL A 97 21.67 33.94 -9.19
N ASN A 98 21.36 35.24 -9.07
CA ASN A 98 21.68 36.05 -7.91
C ASN A 98 20.42 36.30 -7.12
N ILE A 99 20.34 35.76 -5.91
CA ILE A 99 19.22 35.94 -4.99
C ILE A 99 19.57 37.10 -4.06
N PRO A 100 18.85 38.23 -4.11
CA PRO A 100 19.17 39.40 -3.28
C PRO A 100 18.69 39.27 -1.83
N ASP A 101 17.61 38.52 -1.60
CA ASP A 101 17.02 38.28 -0.28
C ASP A 101 16.43 36.86 -0.28
N ALA A 102 16.82 36.07 0.72
CA ALA A 102 16.36 34.71 0.94
C ALA A 102 15.66 34.53 2.30
N SER A 103 15.22 35.63 2.91
CA SER A 103 14.48 35.64 4.19
C SER A 103 13.11 34.96 4.13
N LYS A 104 12.55 34.86 2.91
CA LYS A 104 11.23 34.29 2.67
C LYS A 104 11.25 33.32 1.50
N ILE A 105 10.36 32.34 1.57
CA ILE A 105 10.17 31.31 0.55
C ILE A 105 8.69 31.19 0.19
N LEU A 106 8.42 30.77 -1.04
CA LEU A 106 7.08 30.41 -1.48
C LEU A 106 6.90 28.90 -1.36
N ILE A 107 5.90 28.46 -0.60
CA ILE A 107 5.53 27.05 -0.47
C ILE A 107 4.18 26.84 -1.12
N ASN A 108 4.08 25.84 -1.99
CA ASN A 108 2.80 25.38 -2.52
C ASN A 108 2.03 24.64 -1.42
N VAL A 109 0.86 25.15 -1.05
CA VAL A 109 0.01 24.53 -0.01
C VAL A 109 -1.13 23.69 -0.59
N GLY A 110 -1.24 23.63 -1.93
CA GLY A 110 -2.24 22.87 -2.69
C GLY A 110 -2.97 23.73 -3.72
N PHE A 111 -3.59 23.09 -4.71
CA PHE A 111 -4.40 23.74 -5.76
C PHE A 111 -3.69 24.89 -6.52
N GLY A 112 -2.37 24.84 -6.63
CA GLY A 112 -1.57 25.90 -7.26
C GLY A 112 -1.49 27.19 -6.43
N ILE A 113 -1.86 27.13 -5.15
CA ILE A 113 -1.79 28.26 -4.23
C ILE A 113 -0.43 28.23 -3.54
N TYR A 114 0.29 29.34 -3.68
CA TYR A 114 1.59 29.56 -3.04
C TYR A 114 1.43 30.58 -1.92
N VAL A 115 2.00 30.27 -0.77
CA VAL A 115 2.01 31.15 0.39
C VAL A 115 3.45 31.50 0.74
N GLU A 116 3.66 32.77 1.05
CA GLU A 116 4.96 33.28 1.48
C GLU A 116 5.18 32.95 2.97
N TYR A 117 6.31 32.33 3.28
CA TYR A 117 6.71 31.94 4.63
C TYR A 117 8.10 32.47 4.95
N THR A 118 8.32 32.89 6.20
CA THR A 118 9.68 32.99 6.72
C THR A 118 10.28 31.60 6.91
N ILE A 119 11.62 31.49 6.95
CA ILE A 119 12.32 30.21 7.16
C ILE A 119 11.81 29.50 8.43
N ASN A 120 11.64 30.24 9.54
CA ASN A 120 11.17 29.66 10.80
C ASN A 120 9.73 29.14 10.73
N GLU A 121 8.83 29.85 10.03
CA GLU A 121 7.45 29.38 9.84
C GLU A 121 7.39 28.17 8.92
N ALA A 122 8.21 28.16 7.86
CA ALA A 122 8.34 27.04 6.95
C ALA A 122 8.80 25.78 7.70
N LEU A 123 9.82 25.87 8.56
CA LEU A 123 10.28 24.74 9.37
C LEU A 123 9.16 24.17 10.26
N LYS A 124 8.36 25.03 10.90
CA LYS A 124 7.20 24.61 11.69
C LYS A 124 6.11 23.95 10.83
N LEU A 125 5.87 24.46 9.63
CA LEU A 125 4.92 23.86 8.68
C LEU A 125 5.38 22.47 8.26
N ILE A 126 6.66 22.31 7.91
CA ILE A 126 7.24 21.05 7.48
C ILE A 126 7.08 19.99 8.57
N GLU A 127 7.39 20.33 9.83
CA GLU A 127 7.23 19.40 10.95
C GLU A 127 5.79 18.93 11.13
N LYS A 128 4.82 19.85 11.02
CA LYS A 128 3.39 19.49 11.05
C LYS A 128 3.00 18.58 9.88
N ARG A 129 3.47 18.87 8.66
CA ARG A 129 3.17 18.08 7.46
C ARG A 129 3.76 16.67 7.56
N VAL A 130 5.02 16.56 7.92
CA VAL A 130 5.70 15.26 8.11
C VAL A 130 5.03 14.45 9.23
N SER A 131 4.64 15.09 10.34
CA SER A 131 3.91 14.41 11.41
C SER A 131 2.56 13.85 10.94
N LEU A 132 1.81 14.63 10.16
CA LEU A 132 0.53 14.21 9.59
C LEU A 132 0.70 13.02 8.63
N LEU A 133 1.65 13.11 7.69
CA LEU A 133 1.92 12.02 6.74
C LEU A 133 2.34 10.72 7.45
N ASN A 134 3.18 10.83 8.49
CA ASN A 134 3.56 9.67 9.30
C ASN A 134 2.35 9.02 9.99
N ARG A 135 1.44 9.83 10.55
CA ARG A 135 0.21 9.31 11.17
C ARG A 135 -0.67 8.58 10.16
N GLU A 136 -0.79 9.09 8.94
CA GLU A 136 -1.53 8.43 7.87
C GLU A 136 -0.87 7.12 7.43
N ILE A 137 0.46 7.09 7.33
CA ILE A 137 1.22 5.86 7.07
C ILE A 137 0.97 4.82 8.16
N GLU A 138 0.94 5.20 9.44
CA GLU A 138 0.63 4.25 10.52
C GLU A 138 -0.77 3.65 10.42
N ILE A 139 -1.76 4.43 9.96
CA ILE A 139 -3.10 3.91 9.68
C ILE A 139 -3.05 2.89 8.52
N LEU A 140 -2.35 3.22 7.44
CA LEU A 140 -2.18 2.32 6.28
C LEU A 140 -1.45 1.03 6.66
N LYS A 141 -0.42 1.10 7.52
CA LYS A 141 0.30 -0.08 8.03
C LYS A 141 -0.64 -1.00 8.82
N LYS A 142 -1.52 -0.45 9.66
CA LYS A 142 -2.54 -1.24 10.38
C LYS A 142 -3.49 -1.92 9.40
N ASN A 143 -3.95 -1.20 8.38
CA ASN A 143 -4.81 -1.76 7.33
C ASN A 143 -4.10 -2.90 6.57
N SER A 144 -2.84 -2.72 6.20
CA SER A 144 -1.99 -3.75 5.59
C SER A 144 -1.90 -5.00 6.47
N ALA A 145 -1.69 -4.83 7.79
CA ALA A 145 -1.64 -5.94 8.73
C ALA A 145 -2.98 -6.70 8.81
N HIS A 146 -4.11 -5.99 8.81
CA HIS A 146 -5.44 -6.61 8.77
C HIS A 146 -5.68 -7.42 7.48
N ILE A 147 -5.28 -6.89 6.32
CA ILE A 147 -5.41 -7.60 5.03
C ILE A 147 -4.54 -8.86 5.04
N LYS A 148 -3.28 -8.76 5.49
CA LYS A 148 -2.38 -9.92 5.62
C LYS A 148 -2.94 -10.99 6.55
N ALA A 149 -3.55 -10.61 7.67
CA ALA A 149 -4.21 -11.54 8.58
C ALA A 149 -5.39 -12.25 7.89
N ARG A 150 -6.22 -11.53 7.14
CA ARG A 150 -7.33 -12.11 6.36
C ARG A 150 -6.83 -13.11 5.33
N ILE A 151 -5.81 -12.76 4.54
CA ILE A 151 -5.18 -13.68 3.58
C ILE A 151 -4.74 -14.96 4.29
N LYS A 152 -4.05 -14.82 5.43
CA LYS A 152 -3.59 -15.96 6.21
C LYS A 152 -4.75 -16.85 6.64
N LEU A 153 -5.84 -16.28 7.17
CA LEU A 153 -7.02 -17.03 7.58
C LEU A 153 -7.66 -17.81 6.42
N VAL A 154 -7.83 -17.18 5.26
CA VAL A 154 -8.42 -17.86 4.09
C VAL A 154 -7.51 -19.00 3.61
N LEU A 155 -6.19 -18.79 3.58
CA LEU A 155 -5.23 -19.86 3.23
C LEU A 155 -5.31 -21.05 4.18
N HIS A 156 -5.46 -20.82 5.49
CA HIS A 156 -5.63 -21.92 6.45
C HIS A 156 -6.95 -22.65 6.20
N GLY A 157 -8.04 -21.93 5.92
CA GLY A 157 -9.32 -22.53 5.55
C GLY A 157 -9.26 -23.38 4.28
N ILE A 158 -8.54 -22.93 3.24
CA ILE A 158 -8.29 -23.72 2.03
C ILE A 158 -7.52 -25.00 2.36
N GLN A 159 -6.50 -24.91 3.22
CA GLN A 159 -5.68 -26.06 3.62
C GLN A 159 -6.51 -27.09 4.38
N GLU A 160 -7.37 -26.66 5.31
CA GLU A 160 -8.30 -27.54 6.02
C GLU A 160 -9.29 -28.21 5.05
N LEU A 161 -9.89 -27.45 4.13
CA LEU A 161 -10.79 -28.00 3.10
C LEU A 161 -10.10 -29.00 2.18
N SER A 162 -8.84 -28.76 1.85
CA SER A 162 -8.04 -29.66 1.01
C SER A 162 -7.63 -30.94 1.75
N ASN A 163 -7.48 -30.88 3.07
CA ASN A 163 -7.20 -32.04 3.92
C ASN A 163 -8.44 -32.90 4.24
N LEU A 164 -9.65 -32.40 3.92
CA LEU A 164 -10.92 -33.13 4.07
C LEU A 164 -11.25 -34.02 2.85
N LYS A 165 -10.43 -33.99 1.80
CA LYS A 165 -10.50 -34.86 0.62
C LYS A 165 -10.01 -36.28 0.88
#